data_AF-A0A931AXN7-F1
#
_entry.id   AF-A0A931AXN7-F1
#
_cell.length_a   1.000
_cell.length_b   1.000
_cell.length_c   1.000
_cell.angle_alpha   90.00
_cell.angle_beta   90.00
_cell.angle_gamma   90.00
#
_symmetry.space_group_name_H-M   'P 1'
#
loop_
_entity.id
_entity.type
_entity.pdbx_description
1 polymer ?
#
loop_
_entity_poly.entity_id
_entity_poly.type
_entity_poly.pdbx_seq_one_letter_code
_entity_poly.pdbx_strand_id
1 'polypeptide(L)'
;MEMKLEYENGQYIEFDIHDRNFFMGAFPEKRWKIFRSFKRFKTGKSLSELEENIYGEDGINIFIDGEPVKASDFSIYIIENSESILNECSYTKGSLMYEKMQTYKTDVEVNRFIEEITDKLLINYFKLSYGCKKILPIFLTIFYLTFFQ
;
A
#
# COMPACT_ATOMS: atom_id res chain seq x y z
N MET A 1 1.52 9.43 -27.03
CA MET A 1 0.47 9.65 -26.04
C MET A 1 0.71 11.03 -25.48
N GLU A 2 -0.25 11.91 -25.67
CA GLU A 2 -0.18 13.30 -25.25
C GLU A 2 -0.87 13.45 -23.89
N MET A 3 -0.24 14.15 -22.96
CA MET A 3 -0.83 14.50 -21.67
C MET A 3 -1.14 15.99 -21.63
N LYS A 4 -2.32 16.32 -21.14
CA LYS A 4 -2.71 17.67 -20.74
C LYS A 4 -3.00 17.69 -19.25
N LEU A 5 -2.21 18.46 -18.51
CA LEU A 5 -2.29 18.58 -17.05
C LEU A 5 -2.71 19.99 -16.66
N GLU A 6 -3.76 20.12 -15.86
CA GLU A 6 -4.09 21.36 -15.18
C GLU A 6 -3.13 21.64 -14.02
N TYR A 7 -2.50 22.81 -14.00
CA TYR A 7 -1.57 23.19 -12.92
C TYR A 7 -2.06 24.34 -12.04
N GLU A 8 -3.12 25.01 -12.47
CA GLU A 8 -3.80 26.12 -11.80
C GLU A 8 -5.14 26.30 -12.52
N ASN A 9 -6.18 26.78 -11.84
CA ASN A 9 -7.55 26.90 -12.38
C ASN A 9 -7.57 27.43 -13.83
N GLY A 10 -7.92 26.56 -14.79
CA GLY A 10 -8.01 26.85 -16.22
C GLY A 10 -6.68 26.95 -16.97
N GLN A 11 -5.54 26.74 -16.31
CA GLN A 11 -4.20 26.75 -16.90
C GLN A 11 -3.64 25.34 -17.05
N TYR A 12 -3.23 25.02 -18.27
CA TYR A 12 -2.79 23.69 -18.66
C TYR A 12 -1.36 23.68 -19.19
N ILE A 13 -0.68 22.56 -18.97
CA ILE A 13 0.55 22.20 -19.68
C ILE A 13 0.26 20.95 -20.53
N GLU A 14 0.65 21.03 -21.80
CA GLU A 14 0.53 19.93 -22.76
C GLU A 14 1.94 19.42 -23.06
N PHE A 15 2.12 18.09 -23.03
CA PHE A 15 3.41 17.45 -23.30
C PHE A 15 3.23 15.99 -23.75
N ASP A 16 4.17 15.54 -24.58
CA ASP A 16 4.26 14.13 -24.96
C ASP A 16 4.78 13.27 -23.79
N ILE A 17 4.10 12.16 -23.54
CA ILE A 17 4.53 11.19 -22.53
C ILE A 17 5.63 10.31 -23.12
N HIS A 18 6.82 10.45 -22.54
CA HIS A 18 7.93 9.51 -22.70
C HIS A 18 8.19 8.70 -21.43
N ASP A 19 9.05 7.68 -21.51
CA ASP A 19 9.53 6.91 -20.35
C ASP A 19 10.07 7.80 -19.22
N ARG A 20 10.66 8.94 -19.59
CA ARG A 20 11.14 9.98 -18.67
C ARG A 20 10.84 11.35 -19.24
N ASN A 21 10.06 12.14 -18.50
CA ASN A 21 9.75 13.53 -18.82
C ASN A 21 10.48 14.44 -17.84
N PHE A 22 11.21 15.45 -18.35
CA PHE A 22 11.95 16.40 -17.53
C PHE A 22 11.31 17.79 -17.62
N PHE A 23 10.82 18.30 -16.49
CA PHE A 23 10.25 19.64 -16.40
C PHE A 23 11.33 20.63 -15.93
N MET A 24 11.97 21.31 -16.87
CA MET A 24 13.04 22.29 -16.62
C MET A 24 12.58 23.72 -16.96
N GLY A 25 13.25 24.74 -16.41
CA GLY A 25 13.00 26.14 -16.78
C GLY A 25 13.46 27.17 -15.74
N ALA A 26 13.33 28.45 -16.05
CA ALA A 26 13.71 29.54 -15.14
C ALA A 26 12.61 29.96 -14.14
N PHE A 27 11.46 29.28 -14.14
CA PHE A 27 10.29 29.60 -13.31
C PHE A 27 10.03 28.52 -12.26
N PRO A 28 10.62 28.62 -11.05
CA PRO A 28 10.42 27.65 -9.97
C PRO A 28 8.97 27.45 -9.57
N GLU A 29 8.18 28.53 -9.57
CA GLU A 29 6.77 28.49 -9.18
C GLU A 29 5.94 27.58 -10.07
N LYS A 30 6.12 27.66 -11.39
CA LYS A 30 5.41 26.80 -12.35
C LYS A 30 5.79 25.33 -12.17
N ARG A 31 7.08 25.02 -11.94
CA ARG A 31 7.51 23.65 -11.64
C ARG A 31 6.86 23.11 -10.38
N TRP A 32 6.77 23.94 -9.34
CA TRP A 32 6.13 23.56 -8.09
C TRP A 32 4.62 23.35 -8.25
N LYS A 33 3.94 24.16 -9.07
CA LYS A 33 2.53 23.97 -9.40
C LYS A 33 2.29 22.61 -10.07
N ILE A 34 3.08 22.25 -11.08
CA ILE A 34 3.01 20.93 -11.74
C ILE A 34 3.16 19.78 -10.73
N PHE A 35 4.18 19.85 -9.88
CA PHE A 35 4.42 18.82 -8.86
C PHE A 35 3.23 18.69 -7.88
N ARG A 36 2.70 19.82 -7.39
CA ARG A 36 1.54 19.83 -6.49
C ARG A 36 0.27 19.32 -7.17
N SER A 37 0.09 19.56 -8.46
CA SER A 37 -1.05 19.01 -9.21
C SER A 37 -1.06 17.50 -9.22
N PHE A 38 0.07 16.84 -9.48
CA PHE A 38 0.16 15.38 -9.37
C PHE A 38 -0.13 14.89 -7.94
N LYS A 39 0.39 15.60 -6.93
CA LYS A 39 0.13 15.28 -5.52
C LYS A 39 -1.35 15.40 -5.16
N ARG A 40 -2.01 16.46 -5.65
CA ARG A 40 -3.43 16.68 -5.38
C ARG A 40 -4.31 15.69 -6.14
N PHE A 41 -4.01 15.46 -7.41
CA PHE A 41 -4.71 14.50 -8.26
C PHE A 41 -4.66 13.10 -7.64
N LYS A 42 -3.48 12.62 -7.20
CA LYS A 42 -3.33 11.34 -6.47
C LYS A 42 -4.25 11.24 -5.25
N THR A 43 -4.43 12.34 -4.52
CA THR A 43 -5.16 12.33 -3.25
C THR A 43 -6.65 12.02 -3.46
N GLY A 44 -7.25 12.45 -4.58
CA GLY A 44 -8.64 12.10 -4.96
C GLY A 44 -9.73 12.51 -3.96
N LYS A 45 -9.39 13.30 -2.92
CA LYS A 45 -10.33 13.76 -1.89
C LYS A 45 -11.05 15.03 -2.32
N SER A 46 -12.23 15.28 -1.75
CA SER A 46 -12.95 16.56 -1.86
C SER A 46 -12.03 17.73 -1.53
N LEU A 47 -12.21 18.85 -2.23
CA LEU A 47 -11.44 20.06 -1.99
C LEU A 47 -11.94 20.74 -0.71
N SER A 48 -11.01 21.35 0.02
CA SER A 48 -11.39 22.37 1.00
C SER A 48 -11.67 23.69 0.30
N GLU A 49 -12.42 24.61 0.92
CA GLU A 49 -12.68 25.96 0.39
C GLU A 49 -11.38 26.70 -0.03
N LEU A 50 -10.29 26.49 0.71
CA LEU A 50 -8.98 27.06 0.36
C LEU A 50 -8.37 26.45 -0.90
N GLU A 51 -8.59 25.15 -1.12
CA GLU A 51 -8.12 24.47 -2.32
C GLU A 51 -8.97 24.81 -3.55
N GLU A 52 -10.28 24.99 -3.38
CA GLU A 52 -11.19 25.43 -4.44
C GLU A 52 -10.79 26.79 -5.00
N ASN A 53 -10.33 27.70 -4.13
CA ASN A 53 -9.81 29.00 -4.56
C ASN A 53 -8.55 28.90 -5.45
N ILE A 54 -7.78 27.81 -5.34
CA ILE A 54 -6.52 27.62 -6.09
C ILE A 54 -6.75 26.78 -7.36
N TYR A 55 -7.56 25.73 -7.25
CA TYR A 55 -7.74 24.72 -8.30
C TYR A 55 -9.11 24.80 -8.99
N GLY A 56 -10.03 25.64 -8.52
CA GLY A 56 -11.44 25.62 -8.94
C GLY A 56 -12.24 24.55 -8.20
N GLU A 57 -13.57 24.57 -8.36
CA GLU A 57 -14.49 23.61 -7.72
C GLU A 57 -14.25 22.16 -8.19
N ASP A 58 -13.80 22.00 -9.43
CA ASP A 58 -13.56 20.68 -10.05
C ASP A 58 -12.16 20.12 -9.74
N GLY A 59 -11.26 20.94 -9.18
CA GLY A 59 -9.90 20.54 -8.81
C GLY A 59 -8.93 20.42 -9.98
N ILE A 60 -8.04 19.43 -9.93
CA ILE A 60 -7.03 19.22 -10.98
C ILE A 60 -7.56 18.24 -12.01
N ASN A 61 -7.65 18.68 -13.27
CA ASN A 61 -7.99 17.81 -14.39
C ASN A 61 -6.73 17.33 -15.14
N ILE A 62 -6.71 16.03 -15.47
CA ILE A 62 -5.69 15.41 -16.32
C ILE A 62 -6.41 14.76 -17.50
N PHE A 63 -5.91 15.02 -18.70
CA PHE A 63 -6.36 14.39 -19.93
C PHE A 63 -5.21 13.65 -20.60
N ILE A 64 -5.51 12.50 -21.18
CA ILE A 64 -4.57 11.70 -21.97
C ILE A 64 -5.21 11.43 -23.32
N ASP A 65 -4.51 11.78 -24.39
CA ASP A 65 -5.01 11.68 -25.78
C ASP A 65 -6.42 12.30 -25.95
N GLY A 66 -6.70 13.36 -25.19
CA GLY A 66 -7.98 14.09 -25.19
C GLY A 66 -9.04 13.57 -24.22
N GLU A 67 -8.86 12.40 -23.62
CA GLU A 67 -9.82 11.80 -22.70
C GLU A 67 -9.51 12.17 -21.23
N PRO A 68 -10.50 12.59 -20.43
CA PRO A 68 -10.30 12.89 -19.01
C PRO A 68 -10.03 11.61 -18.24
N VAL A 69 -9.11 11.67 -17.29
CA VAL A 69 -8.69 10.49 -16.55
C VAL A 69 -8.91 10.66 -15.06
N LYS A 70 -9.25 9.57 -14.38
CA LYS A 70 -9.48 9.58 -12.93
C LYS A 70 -8.23 9.15 -12.20
N ALA A 71 -8.09 9.61 -10.95
CA ALA A 71 -6.99 9.20 -10.07
C ALA A 71 -6.96 7.69 -9.83
N SER A 72 -8.10 7.00 -9.96
CA SER A 72 -8.19 5.53 -9.86
C SER A 72 -7.52 4.78 -11.00
N ASP A 73 -7.33 5.44 -12.14
CA ASP A 73 -6.89 4.78 -13.37
C ASP A 73 -5.36 4.68 -13.43
N PHE A 74 -4.65 5.39 -12.53
CA PHE A 74 -3.19 5.41 -12.45
C PHE A 74 -2.68 5.17 -11.04
N SER A 75 -1.63 4.36 -10.94
CA SER A 75 -0.80 4.27 -9.74
C SER A 75 0.26 5.38 -9.76
N ILE A 76 -0.01 6.48 -9.07
CA ILE A 76 0.92 7.61 -8.95
C ILE A 76 1.74 7.46 -7.66
N TYR A 77 3.06 7.38 -7.79
CA TYR A 77 4.00 7.37 -6.66
C TYR A 77 4.80 8.67 -6.64
N ILE A 78 4.88 9.31 -5.48
CA ILE A 78 5.48 10.64 -5.33
C ILE A 78 6.63 10.54 -4.34
N ILE A 79 7.83 10.79 -4.85
CA ILE A 79 9.06 10.78 -4.07
C ILE A 79 9.58 12.22 -3.97
N GLU A 80 9.38 12.87 -2.83
CA GLU A 80 9.88 14.22 -2.56
C GLU A 80 11.10 14.23 -1.63
N ASN A 81 11.16 13.27 -0.71
CA ASN A 81 12.25 13.16 0.26
C ASN A 81 12.44 11.69 0.69
N SER A 82 13.46 11.47 1.52
CA SER A 82 13.78 10.14 2.04
C SER A 82 12.63 9.52 2.85
N GLU A 83 11.82 10.33 3.54
CA GLU A 83 10.66 9.84 4.28
C GLU A 83 9.57 9.32 3.35
N SER A 84 9.36 9.95 2.19
CA SER A 84 8.45 9.43 1.15
C SER A 84 8.87 8.04 0.67
N ILE A 85 10.18 7.83 0.49
CA ILE A 85 10.73 6.52 0.11
C ILE A 85 10.46 5.50 1.22
N LEU A 86 10.76 5.86 2.47
CA LEU A 86 10.51 4.98 3.61
C LEU A 86 9.03 4.63 3.75
N ASN A 87 8.13 5.58 3.51
CA ASN A 87 6.69 5.34 3.56
C ASN A 87 6.25 4.33 2.50
N GLU A 88 6.72 4.47 1.26
CA GLU A 88 6.40 3.52 0.18
C GLU A 88 7.02 2.11 0.42
N CYS A 89 8.15 2.04 1.09
CA CYS A 89 8.81 0.79 1.49
C CYS A 89 8.27 0.17 2.79
N SER A 90 7.51 0.93 3.58
CA SER A 90 6.93 0.47 4.84
C SER A 90 5.75 -0.47 4.61
N TYR A 91 5.49 -1.43 5.51
CA TYR A 91 4.30 -2.27 5.43
C TYR A 91 3.06 -1.54 5.98
N THR A 92 2.61 -0.51 5.26
CA THR A 92 1.43 0.29 5.57
C THR A 92 0.43 0.18 4.43
N LYS A 93 -0.88 0.20 4.74
CA LYS A 93 -1.92 0.02 3.71
C LYS A 93 -1.81 1.14 2.67
N GLY A 94 -1.68 0.77 1.40
CA GLY A 94 -1.54 1.71 0.28
C GLY A 94 -0.10 2.08 -0.07
N SER A 95 0.90 1.50 0.60
CA SER A 95 2.30 1.60 0.17
C SER A 95 2.60 0.59 -0.94
N LEU A 96 3.62 0.88 -1.74
CA LEU A 96 4.14 -0.05 -2.75
C LEU A 96 4.53 -1.42 -2.15
N MET A 97 5.16 -1.42 -0.98
CA MET A 97 5.55 -2.67 -0.30
C MET A 97 4.32 -3.48 0.12
N TYR A 98 3.27 -2.83 0.64
CA TYR A 98 2.05 -3.52 1.01
C TYR A 98 1.35 -4.15 -0.20
N GLU A 99 1.26 -3.42 -1.31
CA GLU A 99 0.71 -3.91 -2.57
C GLU A 99 1.48 -5.13 -3.06
N LYS A 100 2.82 -5.05 -3.06
CA LYS A 100 3.66 -6.18 -3.44
C LYS A 100 3.46 -7.38 -2.51
N MET A 101 3.36 -7.17 -1.20
CA MET A 101 3.10 -8.25 -0.24
C MET A 101 1.75 -8.93 -0.46
N GLN A 102 0.71 -8.20 -0.92
CA GLN A 102 -0.57 -8.83 -1.25
C GLN A 102 -0.45 -9.85 -2.38
N THR A 103 0.45 -9.63 -3.35
CA THR A 103 0.66 -10.59 -4.45
C THR A 103 1.18 -11.94 -3.98
N TYR A 104 1.94 -11.98 -2.87
CA TYR A 104 2.42 -13.24 -2.29
C TYR A 104 1.34 -14.04 -1.57
N LYS A 105 0.19 -13.46 -1.22
CA LYS A 105 -0.92 -14.22 -0.62
C LYS A 105 -1.51 -15.24 -1.60
N THR A 106 -1.44 -14.93 -2.89
CA THR A 106 -1.91 -15.82 -3.96
C THR A 106 -0.79 -16.67 -4.55
N ASP A 107 0.43 -16.52 -4.04
CA ASP A 107 1.59 -17.29 -4.52
C ASP A 107 1.49 -18.74 -4.02
N VAL A 108 1.59 -19.67 -4.98
CA VAL A 108 1.40 -21.11 -4.72
C VAL A 108 2.53 -21.67 -3.86
N GLU A 109 3.77 -21.22 -4.07
CA GLU A 109 4.90 -21.72 -3.30
C GLU A 109 4.83 -21.25 -1.85
N VAL A 110 4.50 -19.97 -1.65
CA VAL A 110 4.29 -19.40 -0.32
C VAL A 110 3.16 -20.13 0.41
N ASN A 111 2.04 -20.37 -0.26
CA ASN A 111 0.93 -21.11 0.35
C ASN A 111 1.30 -22.56 0.71
N ARG A 112 2.06 -23.26 -0.15
CA ARG A 112 2.58 -24.60 0.17
C ARG A 112 3.47 -24.58 1.40
N PHE A 113 4.35 -23.58 1.55
CA PHE A 113 5.16 -23.43 2.76
C PHE A 113 4.31 -23.18 4.01
N ILE A 114 3.23 -22.39 3.90
CA ILE A 114 2.29 -22.15 5.00
C ILE A 114 1.57 -23.45 5.40
N GLU A 115 1.13 -24.26 4.43
CA GLU A 115 0.52 -25.57 4.67
C GLU A 115 1.49 -26.51 5.40
N GLU A 116 2.74 -26.62 4.94
CA GLU A 116 3.77 -27.45 5.59
C GLU A 116 4.03 -27.04 7.05
N ILE A 117 4.06 -25.73 7.33
CA ILE A 117 4.22 -25.22 8.70
C ILE A 117 2.98 -25.57 9.53
N THR A 118 1.80 -25.41 8.95
CA THR A 118 0.52 -25.70 9.61
C THR A 118 0.41 -27.19 9.97
N ASP A 119 0.78 -28.08 9.06
CA ASP A 119 0.81 -29.53 9.29
C ASP A 119 1.80 -29.91 10.39
N LYS A 120 3.01 -29.32 10.39
CA LYS A 120 4.01 -29.54 11.44
C LYS A 120 3.48 -29.08 12.81
N LEU A 121 2.81 -27.93 12.87
CA LEU A 121 2.20 -27.41 14.10
C LEU A 121 1.08 -28.32 14.60
N LEU A 122 0.21 -28.81 13.72
CA LEU A 122 -0.85 -29.78 14.05
C LEU A 122 -0.27 -31.06 14.63
N ILE A 123 0.73 -31.65 13.98
CA ILE A 123 1.40 -32.87 14.46
C ILE A 123 1.99 -32.64 15.86
N ASN A 124 2.67 -31.51 16.08
CA ASN A 124 3.24 -31.17 17.39
C ASN A 124 2.14 -30.98 18.45
N TYR A 125 1.03 -30.34 18.10
CA TYR A 125 -0.12 -30.17 18.99
C TYR A 125 -0.73 -31.53 19.39
N PHE A 126 -0.88 -32.46 18.44
CA PHE A 126 -1.32 -33.82 18.74
C PHE A 126 -0.33 -34.55 19.65
N LYS A 127 0.98 -34.49 19.37
CA LYS A 127 1.99 -35.13 20.24
C LYS A 127 1.92 -34.60 21.68
N LEU A 128 1.77 -33.28 21.84
CA LEU A 128 1.61 -32.65 23.15
C LEU A 128 0.31 -33.07 23.84
N SER A 129 -0.82 -33.11 23.12
CA SER A 129 -2.10 -33.52 23.70
C SER A 129 -2.11 -35.01 24.13
N TYR A 130 -1.50 -35.90 23.34
CA TYR A 130 -1.29 -37.30 23.72
C TYR A 130 -0.30 -37.46 24.87
N GLY A 131 0.76 -36.63 24.92
CA GLY A 131 1.70 -36.56 26.04
C GLY A 131 0.99 -36.16 27.34
N CYS A 132 0.20 -35.09 27.31
CA CYS A 132 -0.61 -34.64 28.46
C CYS A 132 -1.64 -35.69 28.89
N LYS A 133 -2.30 -36.39 27.95
CA LYS A 133 -3.21 -37.51 28.28
C LYS A 133 -2.50 -38.70 28.94
N LYS A 134 -1.21 -38.93 28.66
CA LYS A 134 -0.40 -39.94 29.37
C LYS A 134 0.06 -39.46 30.74
N ILE A 135 0.22 -38.16 30.93
CA ILE A 135 0.69 -37.55 32.18
C ILE A 135 -0.46 -37.35 33.19
N LEU A 136 -1.69 -37.05 32.73
CA LEU A 136 -2.88 -36.93 33.58
C LEU A 136 -3.15 -38.14 34.51
N PRO A 137 -3.14 -39.40 34.02
CA PRO A 137 -3.32 -40.56 34.89
C PRO A 137 -2.13 -40.76 35.84
N ILE A 138 -0.91 -40.39 35.45
CA ILE A 138 0.28 -40.47 36.32
C ILE A 138 0.17 -39.46 37.48
N PHE A 139 -0.27 -38.23 37.21
CA PHE A 139 -0.52 -37.25 38.25
C PHE A 139 -1.66 -37.66 39.20
N LEU A 140 -2.77 -38.21 38.68
CA LEU A 140 -3.86 -38.75 39.50
C LEU A 140 -3.41 -39.91 40.41
N THR A 141 -2.53 -40.79 39.90
CA THR A 141 -2.00 -41.93 40.66
C THR A 141 -1.04 -41.47 41.75
N ILE A 142 -0.15 -40.50 41.45
CA ILE A 142 0.75 -39.91 42.44
C ILE A 142 -0.06 -39.17 43.51
N PHE A 143 -1.06 -38.36 43.15
CA PHE A 143 -1.88 -37.61 44.10
C PHE A 143 -2.68 -38.55 45.03
N TYR A 144 -3.19 -39.68 44.53
CA TYR A 144 -3.85 -40.69 45.37
C TYR A 144 -2.88 -41.38 46.34
N LEU A 145 -1.63 -41.63 45.93
CA LEU A 145 -0.63 -42.30 46.77
C LEU A 145 -0.07 -41.39 47.89
N THR A 146 0.01 -40.07 47.68
CA THR A 146 0.50 -39.13 48.71
C THR A 146 -0.58 -38.59 49.66
N PHE A 147 -1.87 -38.62 49.29
CA PHE A 147 -2.95 -38.09 50.15
C PHE A 147 -3.83 -39.15 50.83
N PHE A 148 -3.72 -40.43 50.48
CA PHE A 148 -4.47 -41.54 51.10
C PHE A 148 -3.58 -42.59 51.80
N GLN A 149 -2.36 -42.22 52.21
CA GLN A 149 -1.58 -42.93 53.24
C GLN A 149 -1.55 -42.10 54.53
#